data_AF-A0A9C9N407-F1
#
_entry.id   AF-A0A9C9N407-F1
#
_cell.length_a   1.000
_cell.length_b   1.000
_cell.length_c   1.000
_cell.angle_alpha   90.00
_cell.angle_beta   90.00
_cell.angle_gamma   90.00
#
_symmetry.space_group_name_H-M   'P 1'
#
loop_
_entity.id
_entity.type
_entity.pdbx_description
1 polymer ?
#
loop_
_entity_poly.entity_id
_entity_poly.type
_entity_poly.pdbx_seq_one_letter_code
_entity_poly.pdbx_strand_id
1 'polypeptide(L)'
;MMGGTGMSGMSKVERLRAAISGEPVDRPPVALWRHFPGDDYRAADLAAATVRFQREYDFDFVKVTPASSFCLQDWGSRDRWVGTLEGTREYTQHPIQSPDDWLKLKPLDPTAGALGEQLRCLHLINAELPGDVPFIQTIFNPLSQAKNLVGRERLLVHLRRYPDALGAGLKVIAETTIRFIEAARETGIAGLFYAVQHAQYGLLSEEEYLTFGRSCDLAVLEAAQGLWLNVLHLHGRDVMFDPLADYPVQVVNWHDRETVPSLAAGLQRFDGAVCGG
;
A
#
# COMPACT_ATOMS: atom_id res chain seq x y z
N MET A 1 -1.44 39.31 -27.27
CA MET A 1 -0.43 38.94 -26.26
C MET A 1 -1.10 39.00 -24.89
N MET A 2 -1.66 37.88 -24.42
CA MET A 2 -2.03 37.75 -23.01
C MET A 2 -0.81 37.18 -22.30
N GLY A 3 -0.28 37.94 -21.33
CA GLY A 3 0.90 37.55 -20.56
C GLY A 3 0.59 36.33 -19.72
N GLY A 4 1.29 35.23 -19.99
CA GLY A 4 1.36 34.09 -19.08
C GLY A 4 2.15 34.53 -17.84
N THR A 5 1.45 34.84 -16.77
CA THR A 5 2.03 34.82 -15.42
C THR A 5 2.46 33.39 -15.16
N GLY A 6 3.77 33.14 -15.14
CA GLY A 6 4.34 31.81 -14.94
C GLY A 6 3.81 31.18 -13.66
N MET A 7 3.43 29.90 -13.74
CA MET A 7 2.92 29.10 -12.62
C MET A 7 4.02 28.77 -11.58
N SER A 8 5.05 29.60 -11.42
CA SER A 8 6.13 29.32 -10.47
C SER A 8 5.62 29.45 -9.04
N GLY A 9 5.71 28.39 -8.22
CA GLY A 9 5.55 28.48 -6.77
C GLY A 9 4.39 27.68 -6.16
N MET A 10 3.91 26.60 -6.78
CA MET A 10 2.96 25.70 -6.11
C MET A 10 3.61 25.01 -4.91
N SER A 11 2.89 24.92 -3.78
CA SER A 11 3.23 23.98 -2.71
C SER A 11 3.12 22.54 -3.21
N LYS A 12 3.72 21.59 -2.49
CA LYS A 12 3.64 20.17 -2.83
C LYS A 12 2.19 19.67 -2.84
N VAL A 13 1.39 20.09 -1.86
CA VAL A 13 -0.04 19.74 -1.76
C VAL A 13 -0.85 20.31 -2.92
N GLU A 14 -0.66 21.59 -3.29
CA GLU A 14 -1.37 22.19 -4.42
C GLU A 14 -1.03 21.47 -5.73
N ARG A 15 0.26 21.21 -5.97
CA ARG A 15 0.73 20.49 -7.16
C ARG A 15 0.12 19.09 -7.27
N LEU A 16 0.09 18.34 -6.16
CA LEU A 16 -0.51 17.00 -6.14
C LEU A 16 -2.03 17.04 -6.38
N ARG A 17 -2.75 17.97 -5.74
CA ARG A 17 -4.19 18.11 -5.94
C ARG A 17 -4.54 18.51 -7.37
N ALA A 18 -3.83 19.49 -7.93
CA ALA A 18 -4.00 19.88 -9.32
C ALA A 18 -3.73 18.71 -10.28
N ALA A 19 -2.65 17.95 -10.07
CA ALA A 19 -2.36 16.76 -10.86
C ALA A 19 -3.46 15.69 -10.78
N ILE A 20 -3.98 15.41 -9.58
CA ILE A 20 -5.09 14.46 -9.36
C ILE A 20 -6.36 14.93 -10.07
N SER A 21 -6.63 16.23 -10.07
CA SER A 21 -7.80 16.83 -10.71
C SER A 21 -7.65 17.06 -12.23
N GLY A 22 -6.50 16.72 -12.82
CA GLY A 22 -6.23 16.97 -14.24
C GLY A 22 -6.03 18.46 -14.58
N GLU A 23 -5.77 19.30 -13.58
CA GLU A 23 -5.49 20.72 -13.75
C GLU A 23 -4.02 20.97 -14.14
N PRO A 24 -3.71 22.12 -14.77
CA PRO A 24 -2.33 22.48 -15.06
C PRO A 24 -1.47 22.54 -13.79
N VAL A 25 -0.28 21.92 -13.83
CA VAL A 25 0.74 21.98 -12.77
C VAL A 25 2.00 22.73 -13.22
N ASP A 26 2.75 23.27 -12.27
CA ASP A 26 4.01 23.99 -12.53
C ASP A 26 5.14 23.06 -12.97
N ARG A 27 5.13 21.82 -12.47
CA ARG A 27 5.89 20.66 -12.95
C ARG A 27 5.15 19.37 -12.56
N PRO A 28 5.42 18.22 -13.22
CA PRO A 28 4.94 16.93 -12.74
C PRO A 28 5.34 16.67 -11.27
N PRO A 29 4.43 16.15 -10.42
CA PRO A 29 4.80 15.66 -9.10
C PRO A 29 5.79 14.49 -9.21
N VAL A 30 6.75 14.44 -8.29
CA VAL A 30 7.78 13.39 -8.24
C VAL A 30 7.89 12.84 -6.83
N ALA A 31 7.86 11.51 -6.70
CA ALA A 31 8.23 10.81 -5.49
C ALA A 31 9.01 9.55 -5.84
N LEU A 32 10.05 9.26 -5.05
CA LEU A 32 10.72 7.98 -5.05
C LEU A 32 10.59 7.37 -3.67
N TRP A 33 10.59 6.05 -3.62
CA TRP A 33 10.54 5.30 -2.37
C TRP A 33 11.43 4.09 -2.44
N ARG A 34 11.83 3.63 -1.27
CA ARG A 34 12.63 2.41 -1.11
C ARG A 34 12.35 1.81 0.25
N HIS A 35 12.70 0.55 0.39
CA HIS A 35 12.86 -0.06 1.71
C HIS A 35 14.16 0.45 2.36
N PHE A 36 14.18 0.41 3.69
CA PHE A 36 15.35 0.70 4.53
C PHE A 36 15.69 -0.52 5.39
N PRO A 37 16.25 -1.58 4.80
CA PRO A 37 16.49 -2.83 5.50
C PRO A 37 17.48 -2.61 6.65
N GLY A 38 17.14 -3.09 7.85
CA GLY A 38 17.93 -2.84 9.06
C GLY A 38 17.36 -1.70 9.90
N ASP A 39 16.99 -0.58 9.27
CA ASP A 39 16.29 0.52 9.94
C ASP A 39 14.78 0.22 10.10
N ASP A 40 14.23 -0.69 9.29
CA ASP A 40 12.82 -1.11 9.31
C ASP A 40 12.46 -2.12 10.42
N TYR A 41 13.33 -2.32 11.41
CA TYR A 41 13.07 -3.15 12.60
C TYR A 41 12.47 -2.39 13.79
N ARG A 42 12.78 -1.09 13.92
CA ARG A 42 12.30 -0.24 15.03
C ARG A 42 11.62 0.99 14.48
N ALA A 43 10.50 1.37 15.09
CA ALA A 43 9.69 2.51 14.63
C ALA A 43 10.51 3.80 14.48
N ALA A 44 11.37 4.10 15.46
CA ALA A 44 12.18 5.31 15.44
C ALA A 44 13.24 5.33 14.32
N ASP A 45 13.84 4.18 14.01
CA ASP A 45 14.85 4.10 12.96
C ASP A 45 14.22 4.24 11.58
N LEU A 46 13.09 3.55 11.36
CA LEU A 46 12.33 3.67 10.12
C LEU A 46 11.85 5.11 9.89
N ALA A 47 11.33 5.76 10.94
CA ALA A 47 10.95 7.17 10.88
C ALA A 47 12.14 8.06 10.53
N ALA A 48 13.27 7.91 11.22
CA ALA A 48 14.47 8.70 10.97
C ALA A 48 15.02 8.48 9.55
N ALA A 49 15.04 7.25 9.04
CA ALA A 49 15.49 6.92 7.70
C ALA A 49 14.56 7.52 6.63
N THR A 50 13.25 7.44 6.84
CA THR A 50 12.23 8.00 5.96
C THR A 50 12.33 9.53 5.88
N VAL A 51 12.44 10.20 7.03
CA VAL A 51 12.59 11.67 7.12
C VAL A 51 13.91 12.11 6.51
N ARG A 52 15.02 11.41 6.78
CA ARG A 52 16.32 11.72 6.18
C ARG A 52 16.27 11.64 4.66
N PHE A 53 15.65 10.59 4.11
CA PHE A 53 15.50 10.43 2.66
C PHE A 53 14.67 11.58 2.06
N GLN A 54 13.60 11.99 2.73
CA GLN A 54 12.82 13.15 2.28
C GLN A 54 13.63 14.45 2.34
N ARG A 55 14.39 14.70 3.41
CA ARG A 55 15.20 15.92 3.56
C ARG A 55 16.33 16.01 2.52
N GLU A 56 16.86 14.87 2.11
CA GLU A 56 17.94 14.80 1.13
C GLU A 56 17.47 15.08 -0.31
N TYR A 57 16.28 14.59 -0.67
CA TYR A 57 15.81 14.62 -2.07
C TYR A 57 14.58 15.50 -2.34
N ASP A 58 13.87 15.93 -1.30
CA ASP A 58 12.74 16.86 -1.37
C ASP A 58 11.59 16.47 -2.33
N PHE A 59 11.10 15.23 -2.23
CA PHE A 59 9.97 14.74 -3.02
C PHE A 59 8.64 15.47 -2.72
N ASP A 60 7.65 15.34 -3.60
CA ASP A 60 6.33 15.96 -3.42
C ASP A 60 5.45 15.23 -2.39
N PHE A 61 5.69 13.93 -2.16
CA PHE A 61 5.11 13.20 -1.05
C PHE A 61 6.05 12.09 -0.59
N VAL A 62 5.82 11.59 0.63
CA VAL A 62 6.58 10.51 1.24
C VAL A 62 5.74 9.24 1.28
N LYS A 63 6.24 8.12 0.75
CA LYS A 63 5.65 6.80 0.99
C LYS A 63 6.40 6.10 2.13
N VAL A 64 5.72 5.88 3.25
CA VAL A 64 6.26 5.12 4.38
C VAL A 64 6.27 3.63 4.00
N THR A 65 7.46 3.04 4.02
CA THR A 65 7.71 1.70 3.46
C THR A 65 8.26 0.75 4.54
N PRO A 66 7.39 0.23 5.43
CA PRO A 66 7.80 -0.75 6.43
C PRO A 66 8.12 -2.13 5.81
N ALA A 67 8.72 -3.01 6.60
CA ALA A 67 8.83 -4.42 6.25
C ALA A 67 7.45 -5.02 5.99
N SER A 68 7.30 -5.86 4.96
CA SER A 68 5.99 -6.43 4.59
C SER A 68 5.28 -7.20 5.72
N SER A 69 6.03 -7.69 6.71
CA SER A 69 5.52 -8.44 7.85
C SER A 69 4.95 -7.58 8.98
N PHE A 70 5.08 -6.24 8.94
CA PHE A 70 4.62 -5.37 10.03
C PHE A 70 3.15 -5.62 10.42
N CYS A 71 2.32 -5.99 9.44
CA CYS A 71 0.90 -6.29 9.63
C CYS A 71 0.58 -7.76 9.98
N LEU A 72 1.60 -8.63 10.09
CA LEU A 72 1.43 -10.08 10.19
C LEU A 72 2.10 -10.70 11.43
N GLN A 73 3.07 -9.99 12.02
CA GLN A 73 3.89 -10.52 13.12
C GLN A 73 3.07 -10.96 14.33
N ASP A 74 1.99 -10.23 14.64
CA ASP A 74 1.15 -10.48 15.80
C ASP A 74 0.22 -11.70 15.62
N TRP A 75 0.03 -12.19 14.39
CA TRP A 75 -0.55 -13.51 14.12
C TRP A 75 0.46 -14.66 14.16
N GLY A 76 1.74 -14.36 14.38
CA GLY A 76 2.80 -15.37 14.50
C GLY A 76 3.69 -15.53 13.26
N SER A 77 3.53 -14.70 12.22
CA SER A 77 4.49 -14.66 11.12
C SER A 77 5.86 -14.22 11.62
N ARG A 78 6.92 -14.84 11.10
CA ARG A 78 8.31 -14.44 11.36
C ARG A 78 9.04 -14.32 10.04
N ASP A 79 9.89 -13.31 9.94
CA ASP A 79 10.77 -13.10 8.81
C ASP A 79 12.18 -12.74 9.25
N ARG A 80 13.10 -12.75 8.30
CA ARG A 80 14.46 -12.23 8.47
C ARG A 80 14.93 -11.54 7.21
N TRP A 81 15.71 -10.49 7.38
CA TRP A 81 16.44 -9.90 6.28
C TRP A 81 17.71 -10.71 6.00
N VAL A 82 17.98 -10.99 4.72
CA VAL A 82 19.09 -11.85 4.27
C VAL A 82 20.05 -11.11 3.33
N GLY A 83 20.20 -9.79 3.50
CA GLY A 83 21.16 -8.98 2.74
C GLY A 83 20.63 -8.38 1.44
N THR A 84 19.33 -8.48 1.16
CA THR A 84 18.71 -7.93 -0.05
C THR A 84 18.62 -6.40 0.00
N LEU A 85 19.08 -5.70 -1.04
CA LEU A 85 18.99 -4.24 -1.09
C LEU A 85 17.56 -3.72 -1.26
N GLU A 86 16.68 -4.55 -1.84
CA GLU A 86 15.26 -4.26 -2.05
C GLU A 86 14.44 -4.36 -0.76
N GLY A 87 15.01 -4.88 0.33
CA GLY A 87 14.28 -5.09 1.60
C GLY A 87 13.32 -6.28 1.59
N THR A 88 13.36 -7.10 0.55
CA THR A 88 12.67 -8.39 0.53
C THR A 88 13.20 -9.27 1.66
N ARG A 89 12.31 -9.65 2.57
CA ARG A 89 12.61 -10.53 3.71
C ARG A 89 12.17 -11.96 3.41
N GLU A 90 12.93 -12.91 3.94
CA GLU A 90 12.57 -14.33 3.91
C GLU A 90 11.63 -14.62 5.07
N TYR A 91 10.42 -15.10 4.76
CA TYR A 91 9.49 -15.58 5.79
C TYR A 91 9.96 -16.95 6.30
N THR A 92 10.29 -17.02 7.58
CA THR A 92 10.79 -18.24 8.25
C THR A 92 9.66 -18.99 8.95
N GLN A 93 8.54 -18.33 9.22
CA GLN A 93 7.37 -18.93 9.84
C GLN A 93 6.08 -18.40 9.23
N HIS A 94 5.21 -19.33 8.88
CA HIS A 94 3.85 -19.10 8.39
C HIS A 94 2.86 -19.65 9.42
N PRO A 95 1.97 -18.83 10.02
CA PRO A 95 1.06 -19.33 11.06
C PRO A 95 -0.05 -20.24 10.53
N ILE A 96 -0.38 -20.17 9.22
CA ILE A 96 -1.42 -21.02 8.62
C ILE A 96 -0.78 -22.29 8.06
N GLN A 97 -1.00 -23.42 8.73
CA GLN A 97 -0.46 -24.73 8.33
C GLN A 97 -1.54 -25.68 7.82
N SER A 98 -2.81 -25.43 8.12
CA SER A 98 -3.98 -26.13 7.57
C SER A 98 -5.12 -25.14 7.28
N PRO A 99 -6.18 -25.54 6.55
CA PRO A 99 -7.34 -24.68 6.32
C PRO A 99 -8.02 -24.23 7.62
N ASP A 100 -8.06 -25.08 8.64
CA ASP A 100 -8.69 -24.78 9.93
C ASP A 100 -7.98 -23.66 10.68
N ASP A 101 -6.70 -23.42 10.39
CA ASP A 101 -5.95 -22.31 11.01
C ASP A 101 -6.48 -20.94 10.59
N TRP A 102 -7.10 -20.81 9.41
CA TRP A 102 -7.76 -19.56 9.01
C TRP A 102 -8.88 -19.18 9.97
N LEU A 103 -9.62 -20.18 10.47
CA LEU A 103 -10.75 -20.00 11.39
C LEU A 103 -10.29 -19.63 12.82
N LYS A 104 -8.99 -19.75 13.10
CA LYS A 104 -8.39 -19.40 14.40
C LYS A 104 -7.87 -17.97 14.43
N LEU A 105 -7.77 -17.30 13.29
CA LEU A 105 -7.37 -15.90 13.24
C LEU A 105 -8.36 -15.04 14.02
N LYS A 106 -7.83 -14.03 14.71
CA LYS A 106 -8.61 -13.04 15.44
C LYS A 106 -8.17 -11.64 15.03
N PRO A 107 -9.09 -10.66 14.98
CA PRO A 107 -8.74 -9.28 14.69
C PRO A 107 -7.68 -8.75 15.68
N LEU A 108 -6.63 -8.11 15.16
CA LEU A 108 -5.55 -7.58 16.01
C LEU A 108 -5.92 -6.20 16.58
N ASP A 109 -5.35 -5.87 17.73
CA ASP A 109 -5.40 -4.51 18.28
C ASP A 109 -4.40 -3.61 17.51
N PRO A 110 -4.86 -2.56 16.81
CA PRO A 110 -3.98 -1.72 16.02
C PRO A 110 -2.99 -0.91 16.87
N THR A 111 -3.24 -0.75 18.17
CA THR A 111 -2.42 0.05 19.09
C THR A 111 -1.37 -0.78 19.84
N ALA A 112 -1.36 -2.09 19.65
CA ALA A 112 -0.44 -3.02 20.31
C ALA A 112 0.49 -3.71 19.29
N GLY A 113 1.54 -4.34 19.81
CA GLY A 113 2.43 -5.19 18.99
C GLY A 113 3.09 -4.46 17.83
N ALA A 114 3.25 -5.17 16.71
CA ALA A 114 3.90 -4.63 15.52
C ALA A 114 3.08 -3.52 14.85
N LEU A 115 1.74 -3.60 14.91
CA LEU A 115 0.86 -2.53 14.41
C LEU A 115 1.02 -1.24 15.21
N GLY A 116 1.05 -1.34 16.54
CA GLY A 116 1.27 -0.19 17.43
C GLY A 116 2.63 0.47 17.21
N GLU A 117 3.69 -0.32 17.01
CA GLU A 117 5.00 0.24 16.63
C GLU A 117 4.96 0.94 15.27
N GLN A 118 4.17 0.44 14.31
CA GLN A 118 4.01 1.16 13.04
C GLN A 118 3.24 2.48 13.22
N LEU A 119 2.20 2.54 14.06
CA LEU A 119 1.55 3.81 14.40
C LEU A 119 2.51 4.80 15.06
N ARG A 120 3.36 4.31 15.96
CA ARG A 120 4.43 5.12 16.57
C ARG A 120 5.40 5.67 15.52
N CYS A 121 5.78 4.86 14.53
CA CYS A 121 6.59 5.31 13.39
C CYS A 121 5.93 6.48 12.65
N LEU A 122 4.63 6.35 12.35
CA LEU A 122 3.87 7.39 11.67
C LEU A 122 3.78 8.70 12.47
N HIS A 123 3.56 8.62 13.79
CA HIS A 123 3.59 9.81 14.65
C HIS A 123 4.95 10.51 14.64
N LEU A 124 6.05 9.75 14.66
CA LEU A 124 7.41 10.31 14.60
C LEU A 124 7.69 10.98 13.25
N ILE A 125 7.22 10.39 12.14
CA ILE A 125 7.32 11.00 10.81
C ILE A 125 6.55 12.32 10.77
N ASN A 126 5.31 12.33 11.23
CA ASN A 126 4.47 13.53 11.25
C ASN A 126 5.07 14.67 12.09
N ALA A 127 5.76 14.35 13.19
CA ALA A 127 6.41 15.34 14.05
C ALA A 127 7.64 16.01 13.39
N GLU A 128 8.26 15.34 12.42
CA GLU A 128 9.53 15.76 11.81
C GLU A 128 9.39 16.34 10.40
N LEU A 129 8.28 16.03 9.71
CA LEU A 129 8.00 16.55 8.37
C LEU A 129 7.35 17.95 8.45
N PRO A 130 7.69 18.86 7.52
CA PRO A 130 6.95 20.10 7.35
C PRO A 130 5.48 19.83 7.02
N GLY A 131 4.57 20.68 7.49
CA GLY A 131 3.12 20.48 7.33
C GLY A 131 2.61 20.48 5.88
N ASP A 132 3.43 20.92 4.91
CA ASP A 132 3.13 20.90 3.49
C ASP A 132 3.72 19.67 2.75
N VAL A 133 4.40 18.76 3.45
CA VAL A 133 4.90 17.50 2.90
C VAL A 133 3.95 16.35 3.27
N PRO A 134 3.03 15.94 2.38
CA PRO A 134 2.16 14.81 2.67
C PRO A 134 2.94 13.50 2.73
N PHE A 135 2.52 12.61 3.62
CA PHE A 135 3.04 11.25 3.70
C PHE A 135 1.90 10.23 3.71
N ILE A 136 2.14 9.08 3.09
CA ILE A 136 1.16 8.01 2.93
C ILE A 136 1.69 6.70 3.48
N GLN A 137 0.82 5.90 4.11
CA GLN A 137 1.19 4.61 4.69
C GLN A 137 1.00 3.47 3.69
N THR A 138 1.99 2.60 3.55
CA THR A 138 1.83 1.37 2.76
C THR A 138 0.90 0.38 3.45
N ILE A 139 -0.15 -0.05 2.75
CA ILE A 139 -1.08 -1.10 3.19
C ILE A 139 -1.07 -2.22 2.14
N PHE A 140 -0.84 -3.44 2.57
CA PHE A 140 -0.98 -4.61 1.69
C PHE A 140 -2.42 -5.08 1.69
N ASN A 141 -2.96 -5.36 0.51
CA ASN A 141 -4.31 -5.86 0.38
C ASN A 141 -4.48 -7.23 1.10
N PRO A 142 -5.69 -7.58 1.59
CA PRO A 142 -5.90 -8.79 2.39
C PRO A 142 -5.38 -10.09 1.75
N LEU A 143 -5.47 -10.22 0.42
CA LEU A 143 -4.96 -11.39 -0.28
C LEU A 143 -3.41 -11.45 -0.29
N SER A 144 -2.74 -10.30 -0.40
CA SER A 144 -1.28 -10.20 -0.28
C SER A 144 -0.78 -10.52 1.13
N GLN A 145 -1.54 -10.13 2.15
CA GLN A 145 -1.29 -10.53 3.54
C GLN A 145 -1.49 -12.04 3.74
N ALA A 146 -2.60 -12.60 3.23
CA ALA A 146 -2.89 -14.03 3.28
C ALA A 146 -1.77 -14.88 2.66
N LYS A 147 -1.21 -14.46 1.51
CA LYS A 147 -0.05 -15.11 0.87
C LYS A 147 1.12 -15.28 1.84
N ASN A 148 1.42 -14.27 2.65
CA ASN A 148 2.51 -14.33 3.61
C ASN A 148 2.14 -15.12 4.88
N LEU A 149 0.86 -15.25 5.22
CA LEU A 149 0.40 -16.05 6.37
C LEU A 149 0.42 -17.56 6.11
N VAL A 150 0.14 -17.99 4.88
CA VAL A 150 0.09 -19.41 4.48
C VAL A 150 1.30 -19.88 3.67
N GLY A 151 2.05 -18.94 3.10
CA GLY A 151 3.14 -19.19 2.17
C GLY A 151 2.71 -19.07 0.71
N ARG A 152 3.60 -18.52 -0.11
CA ARG A 152 3.35 -18.15 -1.51
C ARG A 152 2.75 -19.29 -2.34
N GLU A 153 3.32 -20.48 -2.24
CA GLU A 153 2.91 -21.63 -3.06
C GLU A 153 1.55 -22.22 -2.63
N ARG A 154 1.15 -21.97 -1.37
CA ARG A 154 -0.03 -22.59 -0.77
C ARG A 154 -1.30 -21.75 -0.91
N LEU A 155 -1.18 -20.44 -1.08
CA LEU A 155 -2.36 -19.56 -1.13
C LEU A 155 -3.33 -19.99 -2.23
N LEU A 156 -2.85 -20.22 -3.46
CA LEU A 156 -3.72 -20.61 -4.58
C LEU A 156 -4.40 -21.97 -4.36
N VAL A 157 -3.70 -22.90 -3.70
CA VAL A 157 -4.29 -24.18 -3.31
C VAL A 157 -5.41 -23.97 -2.29
N HIS A 158 -5.19 -23.12 -1.28
CA HIS A 158 -6.21 -22.83 -0.27
C HIS A 158 -7.40 -22.08 -0.86
N LEU A 159 -7.17 -21.14 -1.78
CA LEU A 159 -8.21 -20.41 -2.49
C LEU A 159 -9.14 -21.35 -3.27
N ARG A 160 -8.57 -22.32 -4.01
CA ARG A 160 -9.34 -23.22 -4.88
C ARG A 160 -9.95 -24.42 -4.15
N ARG A 161 -9.30 -24.94 -3.10
CA ARG A 161 -9.77 -26.14 -2.38
C ARG A 161 -10.56 -25.85 -1.11
N TYR A 162 -10.29 -24.71 -0.47
CA TYR A 162 -10.85 -24.35 0.84
C TYR A 162 -11.35 -22.90 0.86
N PRO A 163 -12.21 -22.51 -0.12
CA PRO A 163 -12.61 -21.12 -0.31
C PRO A 163 -13.29 -20.51 0.91
N ASP A 164 -14.11 -21.28 1.62
CA ASP A 164 -14.83 -20.81 2.81
C ASP A 164 -13.88 -20.51 3.97
N ALA A 165 -12.90 -21.39 4.21
CA ALA A 165 -11.90 -21.20 5.25
C ALA A 165 -11.00 -19.99 4.94
N LEU A 166 -10.50 -19.88 3.70
CA LEU A 166 -9.75 -18.72 3.27
C LEU A 166 -10.58 -17.43 3.38
N GLY A 167 -11.84 -17.46 2.93
CA GLY A 167 -12.75 -16.32 3.00
C GLY A 167 -12.99 -15.84 4.43
N ALA A 168 -13.13 -16.75 5.39
CA ALA A 168 -13.21 -16.40 6.81
C ALA A 168 -11.92 -15.71 7.31
N GLY A 169 -10.74 -16.23 6.92
CA GLY A 169 -9.47 -15.60 7.23
C GLY A 169 -9.31 -14.20 6.62
N LEU A 170 -9.70 -14.03 5.35
CA LEU A 170 -9.64 -12.76 4.64
C LEU A 170 -10.50 -11.68 5.31
N LYS A 171 -11.68 -12.05 5.85
CA LYS A 171 -12.52 -11.13 6.63
C LYS A 171 -11.83 -10.62 7.88
N VAL A 172 -11.15 -11.50 8.62
CA VAL A 172 -10.38 -11.10 9.83
C VAL A 172 -9.20 -10.21 9.47
N ILE A 173 -8.53 -10.50 8.36
CA ILE A 173 -7.43 -9.67 7.84
C ILE A 173 -7.94 -8.29 7.43
N ALA A 174 -9.06 -8.22 6.73
CA ALA A 174 -9.70 -6.97 6.34
C ALA A 174 -10.11 -6.15 7.56
N GLU A 175 -10.79 -6.76 8.54
CA GLU A 175 -11.18 -6.09 9.80
C GLU A 175 -9.96 -5.50 10.53
N THR A 176 -8.88 -6.26 10.63
CA THR A 176 -7.62 -5.78 11.24
C THR A 176 -7.03 -4.60 10.48
N THR A 177 -7.05 -4.68 9.15
CA THR A 177 -6.51 -3.63 8.28
C THR A 177 -7.34 -2.34 8.40
N ILE A 178 -8.67 -2.46 8.47
CA ILE A 178 -9.60 -1.34 8.69
C ILE A 178 -9.29 -0.66 10.02
N ARG A 179 -9.22 -1.43 11.11
CA ARG A 179 -8.89 -0.91 12.46
C ARG A 179 -7.53 -0.20 12.49
N PHE A 180 -6.54 -0.72 11.77
CA PHE A 180 -5.23 -0.07 11.64
C PHE A 180 -5.32 1.24 10.86
N ILE A 181 -6.05 1.28 9.74
CA ILE A 181 -6.25 2.50 8.96
C ILE A 181 -6.94 3.58 9.80
N GLU A 182 -8.01 3.21 10.53
CA GLU A 182 -8.71 4.13 11.44
C GLU A 182 -7.76 4.75 12.46
N ALA A 183 -6.91 3.94 13.10
CA ALA A 183 -5.90 4.44 14.04
C ALA A 183 -4.80 5.27 13.34
N ALA A 184 -4.40 4.90 12.13
CA ALA A 184 -3.37 5.61 11.36
C ALA A 184 -3.84 6.99 10.89
N ARG A 185 -5.14 7.21 10.69
CA ARG A 185 -5.69 8.55 10.34
C ARG A 185 -5.34 9.59 11.39
N GLU A 186 -5.37 9.22 12.67
CA GLU A 186 -5.03 10.10 13.80
C GLU A 186 -3.55 10.49 13.83
N THR A 187 -2.70 9.83 13.04
CA THR A 187 -1.28 10.18 12.93
C THR A 187 -1.01 11.31 11.92
N GLY A 188 -2.01 11.70 11.12
CA GLY A 188 -1.88 12.73 10.09
C GLY A 188 -1.49 12.23 8.69
N ILE A 189 -1.62 10.93 8.41
CA ILE A 189 -1.40 10.43 7.03
C ILE A 189 -2.31 11.16 6.03
N ALA A 190 -1.77 11.47 4.85
CA ALA A 190 -2.53 12.06 3.75
C ALA A 190 -3.35 11.01 2.97
N GLY A 191 -3.00 9.73 3.11
CA GLY A 191 -3.58 8.62 2.37
C GLY A 191 -2.80 7.32 2.50
N LEU A 192 -3.18 6.35 1.68
CA LEU A 192 -2.60 5.02 1.63
C LEU A 192 -1.81 4.79 0.35
N PHE A 193 -0.74 4.01 0.43
CA PHE A 193 -0.21 3.27 -0.71
C PHE A 193 -0.74 1.84 -0.63
N TYR A 194 -1.87 1.58 -1.28
CA TYR A 194 -2.61 0.32 -1.23
C TYR A 194 -2.04 -0.69 -2.26
N ALA A 195 -1.21 -1.61 -1.79
CA ALA A 195 -0.48 -2.55 -2.64
C ALA A 195 -1.25 -3.86 -2.84
N VAL A 196 -1.63 -4.12 -4.10
CA VAL A 196 -2.30 -5.35 -4.54
C VAL A 196 -1.30 -6.22 -5.32
N GLN A 197 -1.01 -7.42 -4.81
CA GLN A 197 -0.03 -8.33 -5.44
C GLN A 197 -0.63 -9.49 -6.22
N HIS A 198 -1.94 -9.74 -6.12
CA HIS A 198 -2.56 -10.93 -6.73
C HIS A 198 -3.54 -10.61 -7.88
N ALA A 199 -3.77 -9.34 -8.17
CA ALA A 199 -4.49 -8.89 -9.37
C ALA A 199 -3.57 -9.01 -10.60
N GLN A 200 -3.12 -10.22 -10.89
CA GLN A 200 -2.21 -10.55 -12.00
C GLN A 200 -2.73 -11.78 -12.72
N TYR A 201 -2.84 -11.71 -14.05
CA TYR A 201 -3.36 -12.81 -14.88
C TYR A 201 -2.49 -14.08 -14.82
N GLY A 202 -1.21 -13.94 -14.47
CA GLY A 202 -0.32 -15.08 -14.26
C GLY A 202 -0.61 -15.88 -12.97
N LEU A 203 -1.45 -15.37 -12.07
CA LEU A 203 -1.78 -16.00 -10.79
C LEU A 203 -3.25 -16.41 -10.68
N LEU A 204 -4.15 -15.51 -11.07
CA LEU A 204 -5.59 -15.64 -10.91
C LEU A 204 -6.34 -15.30 -12.19
N SER A 205 -7.53 -15.87 -12.37
CA SER A 205 -8.52 -15.28 -13.28
C SER A 205 -9.13 -14.02 -12.67
N GLU A 206 -9.74 -13.16 -13.50
CA GLU A 206 -10.50 -12.01 -12.98
C GLU A 206 -11.62 -12.46 -12.04
N GLU A 207 -12.35 -13.52 -12.40
CA GLU A 207 -13.42 -14.07 -11.55
C GLU A 207 -12.90 -14.51 -10.17
N GLU A 208 -11.74 -15.17 -10.12
CA GLU A 208 -11.09 -15.53 -8.85
C GLU A 208 -10.73 -14.26 -8.05
N TYR A 209 -10.13 -13.25 -8.69
CA TYR A 209 -9.78 -12.01 -8.00
C TYR A 209 -11.01 -11.25 -7.48
N LEU A 210 -12.06 -11.13 -8.29
CA LEU A 210 -13.30 -10.46 -7.91
C LEU A 210 -13.99 -11.18 -6.75
N THR A 211 -13.94 -12.51 -6.73
CA THR A 211 -14.54 -13.33 -5.66
C THR A 211 -13.80 -13.18 -4.34
N PHE A 212 -12.46 -13.24 -4.35
CA PHE A 212 -11.66 -13.32 -3.12
C PHE A 212 -11.01 -12.01 -2.69
N GLY A 213 -10.67 -11.12 -3.62
CA GLY A 213 -9.99 -9.86 -3.37
C GLY A 213 -10.96 -8.69 -3.20
N ARG A 214 -11.78 -8.44 -4.23
CA ARG A 214 -12.48 -7.16 -4.41
C ARG A 214 -13.35 -6.74 -3.22
N SER A 215 -14.13 -7.65 -2.64
CA SER A 215 -15.02 -7.31 -1.52
C SER A 215 -14.24 -6.82 -0.28
N CYS A 216 -13.11 -7.46 0.02
CA CYS A 216 -12.25 -7.07 1.12
C CYS A 216 -11.48 -5.79 0.79
N ASP A 217 -11.04 -5.63 -0.45
CA ASP A 217 -10.34 -4.42 -0.89
C ASP A 217 -11.21 -3.18 -0.77
N LEU A 218 -12.47 -3.25 -1.24
CA LEU A 218 -13.40 -2.13 -1.14
C LEU A 218 -13.75 -1.80 0.31
N ALA A 219 -13.93 -2.80 1.17
CA ALA A 219 -14.16 -2.55 2.60
C ALA A 219 -12.97 -1.85 3.27
N VAL A 220 -11.74 -2.21 2.90
CA VAL A 220 -10.52 -1.56 3.41
C VAL A 220 -10.38 -0.13 2.87
N LEU A 221 -10.64 0.09 1.59
CA LEU A 221 -10.58 1.41 0.98
C LEU A 221 -11.69 2.35 1.49
N GLU A 222 -12.84 1.80 1.88
CA GLU A 222 -13.90 2.57 2.55
C GLU A 222 -13.40 3.24 3.83
N ALA A 223 -12.60 2.53 4.65
CA ALA A 223 -12.01 3.08 5.86
C ALA A 223 -11.00 4.23 5.59
N ALA A 224 -10.44 4.26 4.37
CA ALA A 224 -9.54 5.30 3.89
C ALA A 224 -10.26 6.49 3.27
N GLN A 225 -11.59 6.46 3.14
CA GLN A 225 -12.35 7.58 2.62
C GLN A 225 -12.13 8.85 3.46
N GLY A 226 -11.99 9.98 2.76
CA GLY A 226 -11.66 11.28 3.34
C GLY A 226 -10.16 11.56 3.40
N LEU A 227 -9.30 10.54 3.30
CA LEU A 227 -7.90 10.76 2.96
C LEU A 227 -7.80 11.17 1.49
N TRP A 228 -6.98 12.17 1.19
CA TRP A 228 -7.01 12.84 -0.12
C TRP A 228 -5.94 12.32 -1.10
N LEU A 229 -4.99 11.50 -0.63
CA LEU A 229 -3.90 10.95 -1.45
C LEU A 229 -3.84 9.43 -1.33
N ASN A 230 -4.93 8.74 -1.67
CA ASN A 230 -4.93 7.28 -1.76
C ASN A 230 -4.38 6.83 -3.13
N VAL A 231 -3.36 5.99 -3.11
CA VAL A 231 -2.67 5.43 -4.27
C VAL A 231 -2.92 3.93 -4.32
N LEU A 232 -3.56 3.43 -5.37
CA LEU A 232 -3.62 2.01 -5.68
C LEU A 232 -2.33 1.60 -6.39
N HIS A 233 -1.63 0.59 -5.87
CA HIS A 233 -0.46 0.01 -6.52
C HIS A 233 -0.73 -1.40 -7.01
N LEU A 234 -0.72 -1.57 -8.33
CA LEU A 234 -0.81 -2.87 -9.00
C LEU A 234 0.59 -3.45 -9.15
N HIS A 235 0.90 -4.44 -8.31
CA HIS A 235 2.23 -5.02 -8.26
C HIS A 235 2.39 -6.19 -9.23
N GLY A 236 3.55 -6.23 -9.91
CA GLY A 236 3.97 -7.33 -10.75
C GLY A 236 3.72 -7.09 -12.24
N ARG A 237 3.40 -8.15 -12.97
CA ARG A 237 3.26 -8.15 -14.44
C ARG A 237 1.91 -8.74 -14.84
N ASP A 238 1.47 -8.38 -16.04
CA ASP A 238 0.16 -8.74 -16.58
C ASP A 238 -0.94 -8.44 -15.56
N VAL A 239 -0.96 -7.18 -15.10
CA VAL A 239 -1.85 -6.73 -14.03
C VAL A 239 -3.29 -6.59 -14.54
N MET A 240 -4.26 -6.88 -13.68
CA MET A 240 -5.68 -6.64 -13.93
C MET A 240 -5.99 -5.14 -13.75
N PHE A 241 -5.51 -4.29 -14.66
CA PHE A 241 -5.69 -2.84 -14.55
C PHE A 241 -7.17 -2.46 -14.56
N ASP A 242 -7.89 -2.81 -15.63
CA ASP A 242 -9.27 -2.37 -15.85
C ASP A 242 -10.23 -2.86 -14.75
N PRO A 243 -10.16 -4.11 -14.25
CA PRO A 243 -11.02 -4.58 -13.15
C PRO A 243 -10.81 -3.87 -11.81
N LEU A 244 -9.70 -3.14 -11.62
CA LEU A 244 -9.40 -2.40 -10.39
C LEU A 244 -9.40 -0.87 -10.59
N ALA A 245 -9.57 -0.39 -11.82
CA ALA A 245 -9.55 1.04 -12.13
C ALA A 245 -10.69 1.83 -11.47
N ASP A 246 -11.78 1.17 -11.09
CA ASP A 246 -12.93 1.80 -10.42
C ASP A 246 -12.81 1.84 -8.88
N TYR A 247 -11.65 1.45 -8.32
CA TYR A 247 -11.43 1.55 -6.88
C TYR A 247 -11.45 3.02 -6.44
N PRO A 248 -12.00 3.35 -5.25
CA PRO A 248 -12.19 4.72 -4.78
C PRO A 248 -10.86 5.34 -4.29
N VAL A 249 -9.89 5.49 -5.19
CA VAL A 249 -8.57 6.06 -4.96
C VAL A 249 -8.35 7.28 -5.85
N GLN A 250 -7.30 8.07 -5.58
CA GLN A 250 -6.97 9.28 -6.35
C GLN A 250 -5.87 9.02 -7.39
N VAL A 251 -5.06 7.99 -7.19
CA VAL A 251 -3.93 7.67 -8.05
C VAL A 251 -3.85 6.18 -8.30
N VAL A 252 -3.59 5.76 -9.54
CA VAL A 252 -3.21 4.37 -9.88
C VAL A 252 -1.74 4.32 -10.28
N ASN A 253 -1.00 3.39 -9.67
CA ASN A 253 0.42 3.16 -9.89
C ASN A 253 0.71 1.71 -10.29
N TRP A 254 1.56 1.53 -11.31
CA TRP A 254 2.05 0.22 -11.76
C TRP A 254 3.38 0.38 -12.50
N HIS A 255 4.06 -0.73 -12.78
CA HIS A 255 5.29 -0.72 -13.59
C HIS A 255 4.96 -0.61 -15.09
N ASP A 256 4.58 0.58 -15.55
CA ASP A 256 4.12 0.85 -16.92
C ASP A 256 5.14 0.50 -18.02
N ARG A 257 6.42 0.35 -17.64
CA ARG A 257 7.52 -0.09 -18.51
C ARG A 257 7.68 -1.61 -18.60
N GLU A 258 7.12 -2.35 -17.65
CA GLU A 258 7.21 -3.82 -17.58
C GLU A 258 5.88 -4.52 -17.88
N THR A 259 4.77 -3.79 -17.75
CA THR A 259 3.43 -4.29 -18.02
C THR A 259 2.49 -3.21 -18.58
N VAL A 260 1.48 -3.66 -19.31
CA VAL A 260 0.45 -2.81 -19.90
C VAL A 260 -0.58 -2.37 -18.84
N PRO A 261 -1.29 -1.25 -19.04
CA PRO A 261 -1.16 -0.29 -20.15
C PRO A 261 0.05 0.65 -20.00
N SER A 262 0.37 1.43 -21.04
CA SER A 262 1.26 2.59 -20.88
C SER A 262 0.58 3.67 -20.03
N LEU A 263 1.33 4.62 -19.45
CA LEU A 263 0.72 5.71 -18.66
C LEU A 263 -0.34 6.50 -19.43
N ALA A 264 -0.08 6.84 -20.69
CA ALA A 264 -1.05 7.55 -21.53
C ALA A 264 -2.34 6.76 -21.74
N ALA A 265 -2.24 5.43 -21.91
CA ALA A 265 -3.40 4.57 -22.06
C ALA A 265 -4.11 4.32 -20.72
N GLY A 266 -3.39 4.21 -19.60
CA GLY A 266 -3.99 4.09 -18.28
C GLY A 266 -4.74 5.35 -17.85
N LEU A 267 -4.21 6.54 -18.17
CA LEU A 267 -4.85 7.83 -17.88
C LEU A 267 -6.20 7.99 -18.60
N GLN A 268 -6.40 7.33 -19.73
CA GLN A 268 -7.70 7.33 -20.43
C GLN A 268 -8.75 6.42 -19.78
N ARG A 269 -8.36 5.59 -18.81
CA ARG A 269 -9.19 4.54 -18.21
C ARG A 269 -9.43 4.75 -16.72
N PHE A 270 -8.90 5.82 -16.15
CA PHE A 270 -8.98 6.12 -14.72
C PHE A 270 -9.31 7.60 -14.53
N ASP A 271 -10.35 7.88 -13.74
CA ASP A 271 -10.80 9.24 -13.43
C ASP A 271 -9.99 9.83 -12.26
N GLY A 272 -8.68 9.98 -12.47
CA GLY A 272 -7.72 10.54 -11.51
C GLY A 272 -6.31 10.63 -12.11
N ALA A 273 -5.28 10.62 -11.26
CA ALA A 273 -3.90 10.62 -11.74
C ALA A 273 -3.33 9.21 -11.95
N VAL A 274 -2.41 9.07 -12.90
CA VAL A 274 -1.59 7.87 -13.05
C VAL A 274 -0.15 8.16 -12.65
N CYS A 275 0.51 7.17 -12.05
CA CYS A 275 1.89 7.27 -11.57
C CYS A 275 2.68 6.07 -12.08
N GLY A 276 3.81 6.30 -12.74
CA GLY A 276 4.70 5.24 -13.26
C GLY A 276 6.15 5.65 -13.18
N GLY A 277 7.03 4.83 -13.75
CA GLY A 277 8.48 4.95 -13.58
C GLY A 277 9.17 3.62 -13.37
#